data_AF-A0A2T7KGC9-F1
#
_entry.id   AF-A0A2T7KGC9-F1
#
_cell.length_a   1.000
_cell.length_b   1.000
_cell.length_c   1.000
_cell.angle_alpha   90.00
_cell.angle_beta   90.00
_cell.angle_gamma   90.00
#
_symmetry.space_group_name_H-M   'P 1'
#
loop_
_entity.id
_entity.type
_entity.pdbx_description
1 polymer ?
#
loop_
_entity_poly.entity_id
_entity_poly.type
_entity_poly.pdbx_seq_one_letter_code
_entity_poly.pdbx_strand_id
1 'polypeptide(L)'
;MPSSAEPAPPTGIHHTGPPGPTPAVPPAGGASRVIPFGRRTTRTGQGRRTPQPTHLERVVAPDSPEQRLAETAEAWFLKRGGTLTDEATADTYRATLDLVQLMLDGSLHEQIVGEAEHRHLSGMVRGLRDAPDAL
;
A
#
# COMPACT_ATOMS: atom_id res chain seq x y z
N MET A 1 -26.84 -37.69 40.42
CA MET A 1 -25.93 -37.86 41.58
C MET A 1 -25.11 -39.13 41.35
N PRO A 2 -23.83 -39.19 41.70
CA PRO A 2 -23.00 -38.17 42.39
C PRO A 2 -22.39 -37.14 41.39
N SER A 3 -21.95 -35.93 41.74
CA SER A 3 -21.47 -35.31 42.99
C SER A 3 -19.98 -35.54 43.30
N SER A 4 -19.15 -34.53 43.01
CA SER A 4 -17.94 -34.10 43.76
C SER A 4 -17.20 -33.03 42.94
N ALA A 5 -16.61 -31.98 43.51
CA ALA A 5 -16.82 -31.33 44.81
C ALA A 5 -16.20 -29.93 44.74
N GLU A 6 -16.84 -28.92 45.33
CA GLU A 6 -16.17 -27.70 45.80
C GLU A 6 -15.94 -27.88 47.31
N PRO A 7 -14.80 -27.41 47.86
CA PRO A 7 -14.90 -26.24 48.75
C PRO A 7 -13.74 -25.23 48.63
N ALA A 8 -13.99 -24.00 49.06
CA ALA A 8 -13.08 -22.85 48.99
C ALA A 8 -12.34 -22.54 50.33
N PRO A 9 -12.21 -21.26 50.77
CA PRO A 9 -10.98 -20.43 50.84
C PRO A 9 -10.42 -20.32 52.29
N PRO A 10 -9.44 -19.45 52.72
CA PRO A 10 -8.94 -18.15 52.20
C PRO A 10 -7.37 -18.04 52.16
N THR A 11 -6.66 -16.92 51.99
CA THR A 11 -6.60 -15.65 52.76
C THR A 11 -5.75 -14.58 52.07
N GLY A 12 -6.21 -13.30 52.06
CA GLY A 12 -5.41 -12.05 52.02
C GLY A 12 -4.41 -11.81 50.86
N ILE A 13 -4.08 -10.59 50.45
CA ILE A 13 -4.10 -9.28 51.13
C ILE A 13 -4.49 -8.18 50.12
N HIS A 14 -5.10 -7.10 50.61
CA HIS A 14 -5.49 -5.94 49.82
C HIS A 14 -4.30 -5.15 49.25
N HIS A 15 -4.41 -4.67 48.01
CA HIS A 15 -3.83 -3.38 47.63
C HIS A 15 -4.87 -2.52 46.90
N THR A 16 -5.27 -1.44 47.55
CA THR A 16 -6.19 -0.42 47.03
C THR A 16 -5.43 0.66 46.27
N GLY A 17 -5.81 0.89 45.02
CA GLY A 17 -5.35 2.02 44.20
C GLY A 17 -6.45 2.39 43.19
N PRO A 18 -7.00 3.62 43.19
CA PRO A 18 -8.17 3.96 42.38
C PRO A 18 -7.81 4.30 40.93
N PRO A 19 -8.73 4.05 39.96
CA PRO A 19 -8.55 4.41 38.56
C PRO A 19 -8.86 5.90 38.31
N GLY A 20 -8.01 6.58 37.55
CA GLY A 20 -8.20 7.98 37.15
C GLY A 20 -8.77 8.13 35.73
N PRO A 21 -9.89 8.85 35.52
CA PRO A 21 -10.40 9.17 34.19
C PRO A 21 -9.85 10.50 33.60
N THR A 22 -9.94 10.60 32.27
CA THR A 22 -9.73 11.75 31.36
C THR A 22 -10.60 12.99 31.66
N PRO A 23 -10.49 14.13 30.92
CA PRO A 23 -9.42 14.65 30.03
C PRO A 23 -9.00 16.11 30.37
N ALA A 24 -7.99 16.67 29.68
CA ALA A 24 -7.62 18.08 29.83
C ALA A 24 -8.41 19.03 28.89
N VAL A 25 -9.07 20.04 29.46
CA VAL A 25 -9.68 21.18 28.75
C VAL A 25 -9.30 22.49 29.46
N PRO A 26 -8.68 23.47 28.78
CA PRO A 26 -8.68 24.87 29.20
C PRO A 26 -9.63 25.72 28.31
N PRO A 27 -10.53 26.53 28.90
CA PRO A 27 -11.41 27.40 28.14
C PRO A 27 -10.81 28.79 27.80
N ALA A 28 -11.30 29.36 26.72
CA ALA A 28 -11.45 30.79 26.39
C ALA A 28 -10.46 31.84 26.95
N GLY A 29 -9.77 32.54 26.04
CA GLY A 29 -8.99 33.74 26.36
C GLY A 29 -8.52 34.49 25.11
N GLY A 30 -9.41 35.27 24.48
CA GLY A 30 -9.05 36.09 23.33
C GLY A 30 -8.15 37.27 23.72
N ALA A 31 -6.92 37.29 23.21
CA ALA A 31 -6.02 38.43 23.33
C ALA A 31 -5.27 38.67 22.01
N SER A 32 -5.43 39.86 21.45
CA SER A 32 -4.79 40.28 20.20
C SER A 32 -3.26 40.23 20.33
N ARG A 33 -2.59 39.37 19.54
CA ARG A 33 -1.14 39.18 19.60
C ARG A 33 -0.43 40.21 18.71
N VAL A 34 -0.13 41.37 19.28
CA VAL A 34 0.68 42.42 18.66
C VAL A 34 2.06 41.85 18.28
N ILE A 35 2.49 42.09 17.04
CA ILE A 35 3.81 41.69 16.53
C ILE A 35 4.82 42.82 16.81
N PRO A 36 5.85 42.62 17.66
CA PRO A 36 6.90 43.62 17.84
C PRO A 36 7.88 43.59 16.66
N PHE A 37 7.92 44.67 15.89
CA PHE A 37 8.96 44.89 14.87
C PHE A 37 10.28 45.34 15.53
N GLY A 38 11.01 44.38 16.10
CA GLY A 38 12.33 44.56 16.71
C GLY A 38 13.48 44.36 15.71
N ARG A 39 14.44 45.30 15.71
CA ARG A 39 15.54 45.41 14.73
C ARG A 39 16.42 44.15 14.54
N ARG A 40 16.82 43.99 13.28
CA ARG A 40 17.91 43.15 12.75
C ARG A 40 19.22 43.32 13.54
N THR A 41 19.85 42.23 13.95
CA THR A 41 21.30 42.17 14.26
C THR A 41 21.93 40.98 13.53
N THR A 42 23.08 41.23 12.92
CA THR A 42 23.84 40.25 12.13
C THR A 42 24.73 39.41 13.04
N ARG A 43 24.65 38.08 12.93
CA ARG A 43 25.73 37.21 13.43
C ARG A 43 26.01 36.09 12.44
N THR A 44 27.16 36.18 11.79
CA THR A 44 27.78 35.11 11.02
C THR A 44 28.01 33.89 11.91
N GLY A 45 27.49 32.74 11.48
CA GLY A 45 27.57 31.47 12.20
C GLY A 45 27.52 30.32 11.21
N GLN A 46 28.65 30.06 10.57
CA GLN A 46 28.81 29.11 9.47
C GLN A 46 28.83 27.65 10.00
N GLY A 47 27.72 27.22 10.61
CA GLY A 47 27.50 25.82 10.94
C GLY A 47 27.23 25.02 9.67
N ARG A 48 28.10 24.06 9.34
CA ARG A 48 27.89 23.10 8.26
C ARG A 48 26.58 22.34 8.52
N ARG A 49 25.51 22.73 7.83
CA ARG A 49 24.38 21.84 7.59
C ARG A 49 24.85 20.79 6.58
N THR A 50 25.03 19.55 7.02
CA THR A 50 24.90 18.41 6.11
C THR A 50 23.53 18.54 5.45
N PRO A 51 23.43 18.46 4.11
CA PRO A 51 22.13 18.26 3.48
C PRO A 51 21.62 16.91 3.98
N GLN A 52 20.61 16.95 4.85
CA GLN A 52 19.85 15.75 5.19
C GLN A 52 19.34 15.21 3.85
N PRO A 53 19.61 13.93 3.49
CA PRO A 53 19.12 13.40 2.24
C PRO A 53 17.62 13.59 2.24
N THR A 54 17.11 14.26 1.21
CA THR A 54 15.67 14.42 1.02
C THR A 54 15.11 13.02 1.06
N HIS A 55 14.39 12.68 2.13
CA HIS A 55 13.64 11.44 2.18
C HIS A 55 12.72 11.54 0.97
N LEU A 56 12.97 10.69 -0.04
CA LEU A 56 12.04 10.53 -1.14
C LEU A 56 10.82 9.90 -0.49
N GLU A 57 9.97 10.75 0.05
CA GLU A 57 8.59 10.47 0.37
C GLU A 57 8.05 9.94 -0.95
N ARG A 58 8.04 8.60 -1.04
CA ARG A 58 7.61 7.87 -2.22
C ARG A 58 6.18 8.31 -2.39
N VAL A 59 5.96 9.26 -3.30
CA VAL A 59 4.64 9.76 -3.63
C VAL A 59 3.91 8.53 -4.11
N VAL A 60 3.08 7.97 -3.24
CA VAL A 60 2.14 6.93 -3.58
C VAL A 60 1.15 7.63 -4.50
N ALA A 61 1.49 7.61 -5.79
CA ALA A 61 0.58 8.03 -6.83
C ALA A 61 -0.71 7.24 -6.62
N PRO A 62 -1.89 7.89 -6.69
CA PRO A 62 -3.15 7.19 -6.47
C PRO A 62 -3.22 5.99 -7.41
N ASP A 63 -3.38 4.78 -6.84
CA ASP A 63 -3.07 3.51 -7.50
C ASP A 63 -3.66 3.48 -8.92
N SER A 64 -2.77 3.52 -9.91
CA SER A 64 -3.18 3.63 -11.30
C SER A 64 -3.95 2.36 -11.74
N PRO A 65 -4.76 2.43 -12.80
CA PRO A 65 -5.45 1.24 -13.33
C PRO A 65 -4.47 0.08 -13.60
N GLU A 66 -3.26 0.39 -14.05
CA GLU A 66 -2.17 -0.54 -14.33
C GLU A 66 -1.62 -1.15 -13.02
N GLN A 67 -1.33 -0.33 -12.01
CA GLN A 67 -0.92 -0.79 -10.66
C GLN A 67 -1.94 -1.77 -10.06
N ARG A 68 -3.23 -1.46 -10.17
CA ARG A 68 -4.33 -2.32 -9.65
C ARG A 68 -4.44 -3.63 -10.42
N LEU A 69 -4.18 -3.62 -11.72
CA LEU A 69 -4.14 -4.83 -12.54
C LEU A 69 -2.94 -5.70 -12.17
N ALA A 70 -1.77 -5.08 -11.99
CA ALA A 70 -0.54 -5.72 -11.55
C ALA A 70 -0.72 -6.41 -10.19
N GLU A 71 -1.23 -5.69 -9.18
CA GLU A 71 -1.54 -6.25 -7.86
C GLU A 71 -2.59 -7.37 -7.90
N THR A 72 -3.58 -7.28 -8.79
CA THR A 72 -4.58 -8.34 -8.99
C THR A 72 -3.97 -9.60 -9.61
N ALA A 73 -3.06 -9.44 -10.57
CA ALA A 73 -2.32 -10.54 -11.18
C ALA A 73 -1.35 -11.17 -10.16
N GLU A 74 -0.61 -10.36 -9.41
CA GLU A 74 0.30 -10.80 -8.35
C GLU A 74 -0.45 -11.59 -7.27
N ALA A 75 -1.59 -11.09 -6.80
CA ALA A 75 -2.45 -11.80 -5.85
C ALA A 75 -2.99 -13.14 -6.38
N TRP A 76 -2.99 -13.38 -7.69
CA TRP A 76 -3.33 -14.67 -8.29
C TRP A 76 -2.13 -15.63 -8.32
N PHE A 77 -0.91 -15.12 -8.59
CA PHE A 77 0.33 -15.90 -8.54
C PHE A 77 0.72 -16.29 -7.11
N LEU A 78 0.60 -15.38 -6.15
CA LEU A 78 0.87 -15.65 -4.73
C LEU A 78 0.01 -16.79 -4.17
N LYS A 79 -1.26 -16.89 -4.59
CA LYS A 79 -2.16 -18.01 -4.23
C LYS A 79 -1.71 -19.37 -4.76
N ARG A 80 -0.79 -19.39 -5.73
CA ARG A 80 -0.22 -20.59 -6.36
C ARG A 80 1.24 -20.85 -5.94
N GLY A 81 1.79 -20.03 -5.04
CA GLY A 81 3.18 -20.14 -4.57
C GLY A 81 4.23 -19.54 -5.50
N GLY A 82 3.83 -18.72 -6.48
CA GLY A 82 4.74 -17.91 -7.31
C GLY A 82 4.56 -16.41 -7.05
N THR A 83 5.36 -15.58 -7.71
CA THR A 83 5.24 -14.11 -7.70
C THR A 83 5.70 -13.56 -9.05
N LEU A 84 5.02 -12.55 -9.57
CA LEU A 84 5.42 -11.80 -10.77
C LEU A 84 6.60 -10.85 -10.50
N THR A 85 7.04 -10.70 -9.24
CA THR A 85 8.30 -10.00 -8.91
C THR A 85 9.54 -10.88 -9.11
N ASP A 86 9.38 -12.19 -9.34
CA ASP A 86 10.43 -13.08 -9.80
C ASP A 86 10.52 -13.04 -11.32
N GLU A 87 11.68 -12.65 -11.86
CA GLU A 87 11.86 -12.44 -13.31
C GLU A 87 11.57 -13.70 -14.13
N ALA A 88 11.93 -14.90 -13.64
CA ALA A 88 11.65 -16.14 -14.35
C ALA A 88 10.14 -16.43 -14.47
N THR A 89 9.38 -16.10 -13.42
CA THR A 89 7.92 -16.18 -13.41
C THR A 89 7.30 -15.09 -14.28
N ALA A 90 7.81 -13.86 -14.24
CA ALA A 90 7.37 -12.73 -15.07
C ALA A 90 7.58 -13.01 -16.57
N ASP A 91 8.75 -13.52 -16.96
CA ASP A 91 9.06 -13.90 -18.33
C ASP A 91 8.19 -15.06 -18.82
N THR A 92 7.94 -16.07 -17.98
CA THR A 92 7.02 -17.16 -18.29
C THR A 92 5.58 -16.65 -18.50
N TYR A 93 5.15 -15.68 -17.69
CA TYR A 93 3.86 -15.01 -17.82
C TYR A 93 3.76 -14.20 -19.12
N ARG A 94 4.75 -13.34 -19.41
CA ARG A 94 4.85 -12.58 -20.66
C ARG A 94 4.80 -13.51 -21.88
N ALA A 95 5.63 -14.55 -21.90
CA ALA A 95 5.68 -15.54 -23.00
C ALA A 95 4.36 -16.32 -23.18
N THR A 96 3.61 -16.56 -22.09
CA THR A 96 2.28 -17.19 -22.18
C THR A 96 1.28 -16.26 -22.87
N LEU A 97 1.32 -14.95 -22.60
CA LEU A 97 0.46 -13.96 -23.24
C LEU A 97 0.83 -13.72 -24.71
N ASP A 98 2.10 -13.87 -25.08
CA ASP A 98 2.56 -13.82 -26.47
C ASP A 98 1.96 -14.96 -27.30
N LEU A 99 1.85 -16.15 -26.72
CA LEU A 99 1.14 -17.28 -27.34
C LEU A 99 -0.36 -16.99 -27.49
N VAL A 100 -0.99 -16.34 -26.52
CA VAL A 100 -2.42 -15.92 -26.62
C VAL A 100 -2.59 -14.87 -27.72
N GLN A 101 -1.69 -13.89 -27.85
CA GLN A 101 -1.72 -12.91 -28.94
C GLN A 101 -1.61 -13.61 -30.31
N LEU A 102 -0.67 -14.55 -30.46
CA LEU A 102 -0.51 -15.33 -31.69
C LEU A 102 -1.78 -16.13 -32.04
N MET A 103 -2.50 -16.67 -31.05
CA MET A 103 -3.78 -17.34 -31.25
C MET A 103 -4.88 -16.36 -31.71
N LEU A 104 -4.92 -15.13 -31.18
CA LEU A 104 -5.85 -14.09 -31.63
C LEU A 104 -5.57 -13.67 -33.07
N ASP A 105 -4.29 -13.47 -33.42
CA ASP A 105 -3.87 -13.10 -34.78
C ASP A 105 -4.24 -14.19 -35.81
N GLY A 106 -4.04 -15.46 -35.47
CA GLY A 106 -4.52 -16.59 -36.27
C GLY A 106 -6.05 -16.63 -36.38
N SER A 107 -6.77 -16.33 -35.30
CA SER A 107 -8.24 -16.31 -35.29
C SER A 107 -8.83 -15.18 -36.16
N LEU A 108 -8.13 -14.05 -36.29
CA LEU A 108 -8.46 -12.99 -37.25
C LEU A 108 -8.21 -13.45 -38.69
N HIS A 109 -7.09 -14.13 -38.94
CA HIS A 109 -6.73 -14.62 -40.28
C HIS A 109 -7.75 -15.65 -40.82
N GLU A 110 -8.17 -16.58 -39.96
CA GLU A 110 -9.23 -17.56 -40.24
C GLU A 110 -10.65 -16.97 -40.21
N GLN A 111 -10.80 -15.65 -40.02
CA GLN A 111 -12.07 -14.92 -39.96
C GLN A 111 -13.04 -15.40 -38.86
N ILE A 112 -12.52 -16.08 -37.82
CA ILE A 112 -13.26 -16.53 -36.64
C ILE A 112 -13.60 -15.34 -35.74
N VAL A 113 -12.69 -14.36 -35.67
CA VAL A 113 -12.85 -13.12 -34.90
C VAL A 113 -12.77 -11.92 -35.84
N GLY A 114 -13.72 -10.98 -35.74
CA GLY A 114 -13.73 -9.76 -36.55
C GLY A 114 -12.70 -8.72 -36.07
N GLU A 115 -12.25 -7.84 -36.97
CA GLU A 115 -11.19 -6.84 -36.68
C GLU A 115 -11.42 -5.99 -35.42
N ALA A 116 -12.66 -5.58 -35.16
CA ALA A 116 -13.00 -4.76 -34.00
C ALA A 116 -12.81 -5.51 -32.68
N GLU A 117 -13.16 -6.81 -32.67
CA GLU A 117 -13.03 -7.67 -31.50
C GLU A 117 -11.58 -8.14 -31.32
N HIS A 118 -10.88 -8.50 -32.41
CA HIS A 118 -9.43 -8.75 -32.38
C HIS A 118 -8.67 -7.57 -31.76
N ARG A 119 -8.96 -6.33 -32.20
CA ARG A 119 -8.33 -5.12 -31.66
C ARG A 119 -8.62 -4.91 -30.18
N HIS A 120 -9.83 -5.20 -29.74
CA HIS A 120 -10.21 -5.09 -28.33
C HIS A 120 -9.51 -6.14 -27.47
N LEU A 121 -9.57 -7.42 -27.88
CA LEU A 121 -8.93 -8.54 -27.18
C LEU A 121 -7.39 -8.36 -27.11
N SER A 122 -6.75 -8.00 -28.22
CA SER A 122 -5.30 -7.72 -28.27
C SER A 122 -4.90 -6.57 -27.35
N GLY A 123 -5.76 -5.54 -27.23
CA GLY A 123 -5.58 -4.46 -26.27
C GLY A 123 -5.58 -4.94 -24.81
N MET A 124 -6.50 -5.85 -24.46
CA MET A 124 -6.54 -6.45 -23.12
C MET A 124 -5.35 -7.37 -22.84
N VAL A 125 -4.97 -8.22 -23.81
CA VAL A 125 -3.81 -9.12 -23.69
C VAL A 125 -2.53 -8.31 -23.46
N ARG A 126 -2.34 -7.22 -24.20
CA ARG A 126 -1.22 -6.30 -24.00
C ARG A 126 -1.27 -5.62 -22.63
N GLY A 127 -2.43 -5.13 -22.20
CA GLY A 127 -2.59 -4.53 -20.86
C GLY A 127 -2.24 -5.51 -19.72
N LEU A 128 -2.55 -6.81 -19.88
CA LEU A 128 -2.08 -7.84 -18.97
C LEU A 128 -0.57 -8.10 -19.09
N ARG A 129 -0.03 -8.18 -20.32
CA ARG A 129 1.39 -8.47 -20.57
C ARG A 129 2.31 -7.49 -19.85
N ASP A 130 1.95 -6.21 -19.90
CA ASP A 130 2.73 -5.11 -19.36
C ASP A 130 2.50 -4.92 -17.83
N ALA A 131 1.63 -5.72 -17.21
CA ALA A 131 1.27 -5.57 -15.79
C ALA A 131 2.42 -5.83 -14.77
N PRO A 132 3.34 -6.80 -14.96
CA PRO A 132 4.47 -6.99 -14.04
C PRO A 132 5.41 -5.78 -13.94
N ASP A 133 5.43 -4.93 -14.98
CA ASP A 133 6.27 -3.73 -15.03
C ASP A 133 5.75 -2.60 -14.12
N ALA A 134 4.58 -2.79 -13.47
CA ALA A 134 3.96 -1.92 -12.48
C ALA A 134 3.92 -2.54 -11.06
N LEU A 135 4.87 -3.42 -10.72
CA LEU A 135 5.09 -3.98 -9.37
C LEU A 135 6.32 -3.36 -8.67
#